data_AF-A0A0C2FSL4-F1
#
_entry.id   AF-A0A0C2FSL4-F1
#
_cell.length_a   1.000
_cell.length_b   1.000
_cell.length_c   1.000
_cell.angle_alpha   90.00
_cell.angle_beta   90.00
_cell.angle_gamma   90.00
#
_symmetry.space_group_name_H-M   'P 1'
#
loop_
_entity.id
_entity.type
_entity.pdbx_description
1 polymer ?
#
loop_
_entity_poly.entity_id
_entity_poly.type
_entity_poly.pdbx_seq_one_letter_code
_entity_poly.pdbx_strand_id
1 'polypeptide(L)'
;MDTVGTFEMAEALLPHKLFTTIHKHYSVEEWKEFHAKFRETPMFNNVAVSSGISDRDLEKLRDICTAVPDLDYICIDVANGYSESFIDFIRKVREEYPRHTIMAGNVVTGEMVEELLITGADIIKVGIGPGSVCTTRKKAGVGYPQLSAVCCF
;
A
#
# COMPACT_ATOMS: atom_id res chain seq x y z
N MET A 1 -7.36 -5.00 2.59
CA MET A 1 -8.62 -5.37 3.30
C MET A 1 -8.28 -6.43 4.34
N ASP A 2 -8.87 -6.35 5.53
CA ASP A 2 -8.69 -7.27 6.66
C ASP A 2 -9.12 -8.72 6.39
N THR A 3 -9.98 -8.94 5.39
CA THR A 3 -10.45 -10.27 4.98
C THR A 3 -9.73 -10.85 3.75
N VAL A 4 -8.75 -10.14 3.18
CA VAL A 4 -8.08 -10.55 1.92
C VAL A 4 -6.57 -10.43 2.02
N GLY A 5 -6.06 -9.28 2.46
CA GLY A 5 -4.62 -9.03 2.55
C GLY A 5 -4.03 -9.54 3.85
N THR A 6 -4.23 -10.82 4.14
CA THR A 6 -3.81 -11.47 5.40
C THR A 6 -2.50 -12.24 5.23
N PHE A 7 -1.84 -12.59 6.33
CA PHE A 7 -0.61 -13.41 6.28
C PHE A 7 -0.86 -14.80 5.71
N GLU A 8 -2.01 -15.40 6.02
CA GLU A 8 -2.42 -16.70 5.50
C GLU A 8 -2.63 -16.65 3.98
N MET A 9 -3.16 -15.53 3.46
CA MET A 9 -3.28 -15.33 2.03
C MET A 9 -1.90 -15.21 1.37
N ALA A 10 -0.97 -14.45 1.96
CA ALA A 10 0.39 -14.37 1.45
C ALA A 10 1.09 -15.74 1.42
N GLU A 11 0.92 -16.56 2.46
CA GLU A 11 1.40 -17.94 2.52
C GLU A 11 0.78 -18.81 1.42
N ALA A 12 -0.53 -18.74 1.21
CA ALA A 12 -1.23 -19.49 0.17
C ALA A 12 -0.79 -19.09 -1.25
N LEU A 13 -0.41 -17.83 -1.45
CA LEU A 13 -0.02 -17.27 -2.75
C LEU A 13 1.48 -17.43 -3.05
N LEU A 14 2.31 -17.71 -2.04
CA LEU A 14 3.76 -17.86 -2.17
C LEU A 14 4.17 -18.90 -3.25
N PRO A 15 3.57 -20.10 -3.36
CA PRO A 15 3.93 -21.08 -4.39
C PRO A 15 3.72 -20.55 -5.83
N HIS A 16 2.84 -19.57 -5.99
CA HIS A 16 2.50 -18.95 -7.27
C HIS A 16 3.29 -17.67 -7.54
N LYS A 17 4.16 -17.24 -6.61
CA LYS A 17 4.94 -15.98 -6.69
C LYS A 17 4.04 -14.75 -6.89
N LEU A 18 2.84 -14.79 -6.30
CA LEU A 18 1.88 -13.70 -6.37
C LEU A 18 2.07 -12.73 -5.20
N PHE A 19 1.89 -11.44 -5.49
CA PHE A 19 2.16 -10.36 -4.55
C PHE A 19 0.96 -10.09 -3.63
N THR A 20 1.20 -9.86 -2.34
CA THR A 20 0.17 -9.53 -1.36
C THR A 20 0.49 -8.24 -0.61
N THR A 21 -0.43 -7.28 -0.66
CA THR A 21 -0.41 -6.09 0.21
C THR A 21 -1.13 -6.42 1.52
N ILE A 22 -0.37 -6.56 2.61
CA ILE A 22 -0.90 -6.94 3.92
C ILE A 22 -1.63 -5.77 4.55
N HIS A 23 -2.82 -5.99 5.10
CA HIS A 23 -3.61 -4.93 5.71
C HIS A 23 -2.94 -4.34 6.97
N LYS A 24 -3.21 -3.06 7.25
CA LYS A 24 -2.54 -2.29 8.30
C LYS A 24 -2.90 -2.64 9.76
N HIS A 25 -3.70 -3.68 9.99
CA HIS A 25 -4.26 -3.96 11.32
C HIS A 25 -3.40 -4.88 12.18
N TYR A 26 -2.50 -5.67 11.59
CA TYR A 26 -1.56 -6.50 12.35
C TYR A 26 -0.62 -5.67 13.20
N SER A 27 -0.35 -6.13 14.41
CA SER A 27 0.63 -5.59 15.35
C SER A 27 2.06 -5.83 14.88
N VAL A 28 3.02 -5.14 15.50
CA VAL A 28 4.45 -5.31 15.21
C VAL A 28 4.91 -6.71 15.65
N GLU A 29 4.34 -7.22 16.74
CA GLU A 29 4.57 -8.56 17.27
C GLU A 29 4.15 -9.63 16.27
N GLU A 30 2.96 -9.51 15.67
CA GLU A 30 2.50 -10.44 14.64
C GLU A 30 3.40 -10.41 13.39
N TRP A 31 3.91 -9.23 12.99
CA TRP A 31 4.90 -9.12 11.91
C TRP A 31 6.23 -9.81 12.25
N LYS A 32 6.69 -9.74 13.50
CA LYS A 32 7.90 -10.44 13.97
C LYS A 32 7.71 -11.96 13.94
N GLU A 33 6.55 -12.45 14.38
CA GLU A 33 6.21 -13.87 14.33
C GLU A 33 6.15 -14.36 12.87
N PHE A 34 5.53 -13.58 11.99
CA PHE A 34 5.49 -13.88 10.56
C PHE A 34 6.89 -13.90 9.93
N HIS A 35 7.75 -12.93 10.25
CA HIS A 35 9.15 -12.91 9.80
C HIS A 35 9.94 -14.12 10.30
N ALA A 36 9.80 -14.49 11.57
CA ALA A 36 10.46 -15.67 12.12
C ALA A 36 10.03 -16.96 11.41
N LYS A 37 8.74 -17.09 11.06
CA LYS A 37 8.21 -18.26 10.34
C LYS A 37 8.78 -18.40 8.91
N PHE A 38 9.02 -17.28 8.22
CA PHE A 38 9.34 -17.26 6.79
C PHE A 38 10.76 -16.78 6.45
N ARG A 39 11.65 -16.67 7.44
CA ARG A 39 13.01 -16.14 7.30
C ARG A 39 13.83 -16.76 6.18
N GLU A 40 13.72 -18.08 5.98
CA GLU A 40 14.48 -18.84 4.98
C GLU A 40 13.73 -18.98 3.65
N THR A 41 12.67 -18.20 3.43
CA THR A 41 11.82 -18.26 2.24
C THR A 41 11.82 -16.93 1.49
N PRO A 42 11.50 -16.90 0.18
CA PRO A 42 11.41 -15.66 -0.57
C PRO A 42 10.14 -14.83 -0.27
N MET A 43 9.44 -15.07 0.86
CA MET A 43 8.15 -14.44 1.21
C MET A 43 8.17 -12.91 1.05
N PHE A 44 9.22 -12.26 1.55
CA PHE A 44 9.30 -10.80 1.59
C PHE A 44 9.55 -10.14 0.22
N ASN A 45 9.90 -10.92 -0.81
CA ASN A 45 9.93 -10.44 -2.20
C ASN A 45 8.53 -10.17 -2.76
N ASN A 46 7.48 -10.75 -2.14
CA ASN A 46 6.12 -10.75 -2.64
C ASN A 46 5.12 -10.17 -1.64
N VAL A 47 5.59 -9.44 -0.63
CA VAL A 47 4.74 -8.88 0.42
C VAL A 47 5.04 -7.40 0.61
N ALA A 48 4.00 -6.59 0.76
CA ALA A 48 4.10 -5.20 1.21
C ALA A 48 3.34 -4.98 2.52
N VAL A 49 3.87 -4.11 3.38
CA VAL A 49 3.09 -3.56 4.50
C VAL A 49 2.20 -2.43 4.01
N SER A 50 0.90 -2.46 4.34
CA SER A 50 0.03 -1.32 4.08
C SER A 50 0.04 -0.32 5.23
N SER A 51 0.05 0.97 4.92
CA SER A 51 -0.01 2.06 5.88
C SER A 51 -1.05 3.11 5.50
N GLY A 52 -1.52 3.86 6.50
CA GLY A 52 -2.31 5.08 6.30
C GLY A 52 -1.42 6.30 6.12
N ILE A 53 -1.90 7.47 6.58
CA ILE A 53 -1.18 8.76 6.48
C ILE A 53 -1.14 9.52 7.81
N SER A 54 -1.57 8.92 8.92
CA SER A 54 -1.47 9.56 10.23
C SER A 54 -0.07 9.42 10.83
N ASP A 55 0.30 10.28 11.76
CA ASP A 55 1.60 10.18 12.45
C ASP A 55 1.76 8.82 13.16
N ARG A 56 0.67 8.29 13.73
CA ARG A 56 0.64 6.94 14.30
C ARG A 56 0.90 5.84 13.27
N ASP A 57 0.39 6.01 12.05
CA ASP A 57 0.65 5.06 10.96
C ASP A 57 2.14 5.08 10.55
N LEU A 58 2.78 6.26 10.58
CA LEU A 58 4.21 6.41 10.30
C LEU A 58 5.07 5.76 11.39
N GLU A 59 4.76 5.99 12.66
CA GLU A 59 5.45 5.33 13.79
C GLU A 59 5.35 3.81 13.69
N LYS A 60 4.14 3.29 13.45
CA LYS A 60 3.92 1.85 13.28
C LYS A 60 4.69 1.28 12.07
N LEU A 61 4.75 2.02 10.97
CA LEU A 61 5.52 1.62 9.80
C LEU A 61 7.01 1.51 10.13
N ARG A 62 7.56 2.48 10.88
CA ARG A 62 8.95 2.42 11.38
C ARG A 62 9.23 1.20 12.24
N ASP A 63 8.34 0.90 13.16
CA ASP A 63 8.50 -0.27 14.03
C ASP A 63 8.47 -1.58 13.23
N ILE A 64 7.59 -1.69 12.22
CA ILE A 64 7.50 -2.88 11.35
C ILE A 64 8.76 -3.01 10.47
N CYS A 65 9.17 -1.96 9.76
CA CYS A 65 10.35 -2.00 8.91
C CYS A 65 11.65 -2.26 9.71
N THR A 66 11.73 -1.77 10.94
CA THR A 66 12.85 -2.09 11.85
C THR A 66 12.82 -3.54 12.30
N ALA A 67 11.63 -4.08 12.57
CA ALA A 67 11.45 -5.46 13.01
C ALA A 67 11.66 -6.49 11.88
N VAL A 68 11.36 -6.10 10.64
CA VAL A 68 11.37 -6.95 9.45
C VAL A 68 12.28 -6.30 8.39
N PRO A 69 13.61 -6.44 8.51
CA PRO A 69 14.56 -5.71 7.67
C PRO A 69 14.54 -6.13 6.19
N ASP A 70 13.98 -7.30 5.88
CA ASP A 70 13.89 -7.84 4.52
C ASP A 70 12.61 -7.34 3.78
N LEU A 71 11.79 -6.52 4.44
CA LEU A 71 10.56 -5.99 3.87
C LEU A 71 10.83 -4.73 3.04
N ASP A 72 11.01 -4.90 1.73
CA ASP A 72 11.36 -3.80 0.83
C ASP A 72 10.16 -3.04 0.23
N TYR A 73 8.92 -3.50 0.46
CA TYR A 73 7.73 -2.93 -0.17
C TYR A 73 6.78 -2.28 0.84
N ILE A 74 6.37 -1.05 0.55
CA ILE A 74 5.45 -0.26 1.37
C ILE A 74 4.27 0.15 0.50
N CYS A 75 3.04 -0.04 0.99
CA CYS A 75 1.81 0.37 0.31
C CYS A 75 1.07 1.44 1.13
N ILE A 76 1.12 2.69 0.70
CA ILE A 76 0.40 3.79 1.34
C ILE A 76 -0.99 3.86 0.68
N ASP A 77 -2.02 3.49 1.45
CA ASP A 77 -3.40 3.33 0.95
C ASP A 77 -4.38 4.28 1.65
N VAL A 78 -4.93 5.22 0.88
CA VAL A 78 -5.91 6.21 1.34
C VAL A 78 -7.14 6.25 0.46
N ALA A 79 -8.27 6.62 1.06
CA ALA A 79 -9.53 6.77 0.34
C ALA A 79 -9.55 7.99 -0.59
N ASN A 80 -8.81 9.05 -0.26
CA ASN A 80 -8.67 10.26 -1.06
C ASN A 80 -7.19 10.56 -1.30
N GLY A 81 -6.68 10.20 -2.49
CA GLY A 81 -5.30 10.47 -2.89
C GLY A 81 -5.04 11.91 -3.35
N TYR A 82 -6.03 12.81 -3.29
CA TYR A 82 -5.91 14.19 -3.80
C TYR A 82 -5.67 15.23 -2.69
N SER A 83 -5.15 14.81 -1.54
CA SER A 83 -4.84 15.72 -0.42
C SER A 83 -3.34 16.04 -0.36
N GLU A 84 -3.02 17.30 -0.03
CA GLU A 84 -1.63 17.74 0.20
C GLU A 84 -0.96 16.90 1.31
N SER A 85 -1.72 16.56 2.36
CA SER A 85 -1.23 15.69 3.43
C SER A 85 -0.77 14.31 2.97
N PHE A 86 -1.33 13.78 1.88
CA PHE A 86 -0.91 12.50 1.32
C PHE A 86 0.42 12.63 0.58
N ILE A 87 0.56 13.69 -0.22
CA ILE A 87 1.81 14.01 -0.93
C ILE A 87 2.94 14.22 0.09
N ASP A 88 2.70 15.02 1.13
CA ASP A 88 3.68 15.26 2.18
C ASP A 88 4.05 13.98 2.94
N PHE A 89 3.08 13.08 3.16
CA PHE A 89 3.34 11.80 3.79
C PHE A 89 4.24 10.91 2.91
N ILE A 90 3.98 10.82 1.59
CA ILE A 90 4.83 10.05 0.67
C ILE A 90 6.25 10.61 0.67
N ARG A 91 6.41 11.94 0.64
CA ARG A 91 7.72 12.59 0.69
C ARG A 91 8.50 12.18 1.94
N LYS A 92 7.86 12.22 3.12
CA LYS A 92 8.47 11.75 4.38
C LYS A 92 8.86 10.27 4.32
N VAL A 93 7.98 9.41 3.83
CA VAL A 93 8.28 7.97 3.70
C VAL A 93 9.43 7.75 2.72
N ARG A 94 9.49 8.45 1.59
CA ARG A 94 10.60 8.35 0.64
C ARG A 94 11.93 8.82 1.24
N GLU A 95 11.93 9.91 2.02
CA GLU A 95 13.12 10.40 2.72
C GLU A 95 13.67 9.38 3.72
N GLU A 96 12.79 8.70 4.47
CA GLU A 96 13.18 7.68 5.46
C GLU A 96 13.55 6.33 4.82
N TYR A 97 12.89 5.97 3.72
CA TYR A 97 13.02 4.67 3.06
C TYR A 97 13.46 4.81 1.59
N PRO A 98 14.65 5.37 1.31
CA PRO A 98 15.06 5.72 -0.06
C PRO A 98 15.17 4.51 -0.99
N ARG A 99 15.43 3.31 -0.45
CA ARG A 99 15.57 2.06 -1.23
C ARG A 99 14.29 1.25 -1.35
N HIS A 100 13.27 1.55 -0.55
CA HIS A 100 12.05 0.74 -0.56
C HIS A 100 11.22 1.06 -1.80
N THR A 101 10.50 0.08 -2.29
CA THR A 101 9.49 0.27 -3.33
C THR A 101 8.20 0.78 -2.69
N ILE A 102 7.80 2.00 -3.02
CA ILE A 102 6.63 2.67 -2.46
C ILE A 102 5.48 2.61 -3.45
N MET A 103 4.40 1.95 -3.04
CA MET A 103 3.11 1.97 -3.72
C MET A 103 2.23 3.04 -3.09
N ALA A 104 1.58 3.88 -3.90
CA ALA A 104 0.73 4.96 -3.41
C ALA A 104 -0.61 5.01 -4.16
N GLY A 105 -1.71 5.16 -3.43
CA GLY A 105 -3.02 5.43 -4.02
C GLY A 105 -4.14 5.63 -2.99
N ASN A 106 -5.39 5.86 -3.41
CA ASN A 106 -5.87 5.73 -4.79
C ASN A 106 -6.10 7.05 -5.53
N VAL A 107 -5.80 7.04 -6.82
CA VAL A 107 -6.02 8.15 -7.76
C VAL A 107 -6.66 7.67 -9.07
N VAL A 108 -7.15 8.59 -9.90
CA VAL A 108 -7.82 8.27 -11.19
C VAL A 108 -7.52 9.25 -12.32
N THR A 109 -6.61 10.21 -12.13
CA THR A 109 -6.26 11.25 -13.13
C THR A 109 -4.75 11.29 -13.38
N GLY A 110 -4.36 11.60 -14.61
CA GLY A 110 -2.95 11.57 -15.03
C GLY A 110 -2.07 12.57 -14.29
N GLU A 111 -2.60 13.76 -14.01
CA GLU A 111 -1.87 14.80 -13.27
C GLU A 111 -1.50 14.30 -11.87
N MET A 112 -2.41 13.57 -11.21
CA MET A 112 -2.13 13.05 -9.88
C MET A 112 -1.19 11.84 -9.92
N VAL A 113 -1.26 11.02 -10.98
CA VAL A 113 -0.27 9.95 -11.20
C VAL A 113 1.13 10.56 -11.35
N GLU A 114 1.28 11.60 -12.17
CA GLU A 114 2.54 12.32 -12.36
C GLU A 114 3.05 12.93 -11.05
N GLU A 115 2.19 13.62 -10.30
CA GLU A 115 2.54 14.23 -9.01
C GLU A 115 3.05 13.20 -8.00
N LEU A 116 2.40 12.03 -7.92
CA LEU A 116 2.83 10.95 -7.02
C LEU A 116 4.17 10.34 -7.44
N LEU A 117 4.43 10.20 -8.74
CA LEU A 117 5.73 9.74 -9.25
C LEU A 117 6.84 10.74 -8.92
N ILE A 118 6.61 12.03 -9.15
CA ILE A 118 7.58 13.10 -8.83
C ILE A 118 7.86 13.16 -7.33
N THR A 119 6.83 12.95 -6.50
CA THR A 119 6.96 12.93 -5.04
C THR A 119 7.78 11.73 -4.55
N GLY A 120 7.89 10.67 -5.35
CA GLY A 120 8.74 9.52 -5.08
C GLY A 120 7.99 8.23 -4.81
N ALA A 121 6.75 8.07 -5.28
CA ALA A 121 6.13 6.75 -5.37
C ALA A 121 6.67 6.00 -6.61
N ASP A 122 6.89 4.69 -6.50
CA ASP A 122 7.35 3.85 -7.62
C ASP A 122 6.19 3.17 -8.35
N ILE A 123 5.10 2.91 -7.64
CA ILE A 123 3.92 2.21 -8.15
C ILE A 123 2.66 2.99 -7.77
N ILE A 124 1.83 3.35 -8.75
CA ILE A 124 0.60 4.10 -8.50
C ILE A 124 -0.61 3.17 -8.56
N LYS A 125 -1.43 3.21 -7.50
CA LYS A 125 -2.65 2.39 -7.40
C LYS A 125 -3.85 3.19 -7.87
N VAL A 126 -4.49 2.72 -8.95
CA VAL A 126 -5.56 3.43 -9.64
C VAL A 126 -6.93 2.86 -9.26
N GLY A 127 -7.85 3.73 -8.84
CA GLY A 127 -9.26 3.36 -8.73
C GLY A 127 -10.02 4.04 -7.60
N ILE A 128 -11.08 4.77 -7.94
CA ILE A 128 -12.02 5.38 -6.98
C ILE A 128 -13.44 4.93 -7.31
N GLY A 129 -14.04 4.16 -6.40
CA GLY A 129 -15.38 3.61 -6.58
C GLY A 129 -15.57 2.32 -7.41
N PRO A 130 -14.56 1.59 -7.91
CA PRO A 130 -14.80 0.41 -8.76
C PRO A 130 -15.05 -0.88 -7.96
N GLY A 131 -14.70 -0.91 -6.67
CA GLY A 131 -14.79 -2.12 -5.86
C GLY A 131 -16.22 -2.63 -5.70
N SER A 132 -16.39 -3.95 -5.66
CA SER A 132 -17.70 -4.62 -5.53
C SER A 132 -18.50 -4.19 -4.30
N VAL A 133 -17.80 -3.98 -3.17
CA VAL A 133 -18.37 -3.53 -1.89
C VAL A 133 -18.28 -2.00 -1.70
N CYS A 134 -17.73 -1.27 -2.67
CA CYS A 134 -17.47 0.16 -2.53
C CYS A 134 -18.77 0.96 -2.71
N THR A 135 -19.06 1.85 -1.75
CA THR A 135 -20.24 2.74 -1.82
C THR A 135 -19.89 4.19 -2.11
N THR A 136 -18.62 4.52 -2.36
CA THR A 136 -18.14 5.91 -2.58
C THR A 136 -18.92 6.63 -3.68
N ARG A 137 -19.15 5.99 -4.84
CA ARG A 137 -19.96 6.58 -5.92
C ARG A 137 -21.40 6.87 -5.50
N LYS A 138 -22.01 5.97 -4.71
CA LYS A 138 -23.40 6.13 -4.26
C LYS A 138 -23.56 7.19 -3.17
N LYS A 139 -22.58 7.29 -2.26
CA LYS A 139 -22.64 8.19 -1.10
C LYS A 139 -22.09 9.59 -1.36
N ALA A 140 -20.96 9.69 -2.07
CA ALA A 140 -20.24 10.94 -2.31
C ALA A 140 -20.44 11.49 -3.72
N GLY A 141 -21.00 10.71 -4.65
CA GLY A 141 -21.12 11.10 -6.06
C GLY A 141 -19.79 11.12 -6.83
N VAL A 142 -18.68 10.72 -6.19
CA VAL A 142 -17.33 10.75 -6.77
C VAL A 142 -16.90 9.34 -7.20
N GLY A 143 -16.38 9.25 -8.43
CA GLY A 143 -15.71 8.06 -8.94
C GLY A 143 -15.46 8.16 -10.44
N TYR A 144 -14.63 7.27 -10.96
CA TYR A 144 -14.26 7.22 -12.38
C TYR A 144 -14.40 5.79 -12.90
N PRO A 145 -14.98 5.55 -14.09
CA PRO A 145 -15.07 4.22 -14.66
C PRO A 145 -13.68 3.57 -14.80
N GLN A 146 -13.48 2.39 -14.19
CA GLN A 146 -12.13 1.83 -14.00
C GLN A 146 -11.36 1.62 -15.30
N LEU A 147 -12.02 1.15 -16.37
CA LEU A 147 -11.36 0.95 -17.65
C LEU A 147 -10.79 2.28 -18.19
N SER A 148 -11.61 3.32 -18.20
CA SER A 148 -11.18 4.65 -18.63
C SER A 148 -10.12 5.23 -17.68
N ALA A 149 -10.22 4.98 -16.37
CA ALA A 149 -9.22 5.45 -15.41
C ALA A 149 -7.84 4.88 -15.77
N VAL A 150 -7.74 3.57 -16.02
CA VAL A 150 -6.46 2.91 -16.32
C VAL A 150 -5.94 3.23 -17.73
N CYS A 151 -6.83 3.42 -18.72
CA CYS A 151 -6.42 3.64 -20.11
C CYS A 151 -6.02 5.07 -20.46
N CYS A 152 -6.40 6.07 -19.65
CA CYS A 152 -6.26 7.49 -19.99
C CYS A 152 -5.07 8.18 -19.30
N PHE A 153 -3.97 7.46 -19.07
CA PHE A 153 -2.70 8.00 -18.56
C PHE A 153 -1.62 8.02 -19.65
#